data_AF-A0A510XSN2-F1
#
_entry.id   AF-A0A510XSN2-F1
#
_cell.length_a   1.000
_cell.length_b   1.000
_cell.length_c   1.000
_cell.angle_alpha   90.00
_cell.angle_beta   90.00
_cell.angle_gamma   90.00
#
_symmetry.space_group_name_H-M   'P 1'
#
loop_
_entity.id
_entity.type
_entity.pdbx_description
1 polymer ?
#
loop_
_entity_poly.entity_id
_entity_poly.type
_entity_poly.pdbx_seq_one_letter_code
_entity_poly.pdbx_strand_id
1 'polypeptide(L)'
;MPVYFLSLFLNLAEPLQFGTNASLSTPDNAVDQVQCILHNMNAPFELQALPWLRARREVKEKRLDGYFTTHLTSEMSHYGQLSSPIFLENWYWFTHPKSISKDPSKLRYGVVHGSYQANWFKTQKITSLVEVNSLQEIVNVLHHHRVDKVLLDLDDFNLAANNLKIDPSIYKKAFYRYVPLGLFAANKLIDAHPKFLERFDETIPQCAPDPFSLSHTEKEQILAKLFSATEQLISAPLVVEAVRQSNNKKIAQVQIYKQDKIWIEEVKNNNPTAANKMLKQPVSQYLKSWQMQFNGVITEVIVADKQGKNVAISKITSDYYQADETKFNQIFNKQLNYHFDFVEYDASTHHFQVQMSVPIKNKAEHHSGVIILGVDVEKALLSLNKSL
;
A
#
# COMPACT_ATOMS: atom_id res chain seq x y z
N MET A 1 -38.31 5.35 -20.47
CA MET A 1 -38.41 4.27 -19.47
C MET A 1 -37.30 4.49 -18.46
N PRO A 2 -37.56 4.69 -17.17
CA PRO A 2 -36.49 4.83 -16.19
C PRO A 2 -35.92 3.44 -15.89
N VAL A 3 -34.60 3.31 -16.04
CA VAL A 3 -33.84 2.13 -15.64
C VAL A 3 -33.81 2.15 -14.11
N TYR A 4 -34.60 1.29 -13.49
CA TYR A 4 -34.50 1.01 -12.06
C TYR A 4 -33.16 0.33 -11.80
N PHE A 5 -32.24 1.03 -11.15
CA PHE A 5 -31.12 0.40 -10.45
C PHE A 5 -31.71 -0.43 -9.31
N LEU A 6 -31.84 -1.74 -9.53
CA LEU A 6 -32.26 -2.67 -8.50
C LEU A 6 -31.06 -2.86 -7.54
N SER A 7 -31.02 -2.09 -6.45
CA SER A 7 -30.11 -2.37 -5.34
C SER A 7 -30.53 -3.71 -4.72
N LEU A 8 -29.87 -4.80 -5.10
CA LEU A 8 -30.04 -6.08 -4.43
C LEU A 8 -29.52 -5.93 -2.98
N PHE A 9 -30.44 -5.74 -2.05
CA PHE A 9 -30.16 -5.81 -0.62
C PHE A 9 -29.64 -7.21 -0.29
N LEU A 10 -28.57 -7.29 0.51
CA LEU A 10 -28.28 -8.49 1.28
C LEU A 10 -29.43 -8.63 2.28
N ASN A 11 -30.45 -9.42 1.97
CA ASN A 11 -31.54 -9.75 2.89
C ASN A 11 -30.97 -10.65 4.00
N LEU A 12 -30.24 -10.05 4.93
CA LEU A 12 -29.65 -10.70 6.10
C LEU A 12 -30.72 -10.74 7.20
N ALA A 13 -31.08 -11.96 7.63
CA ALA A 13 -32.05 -12.17 8.71
C ALA A 13 -31.46 -11.87 10.09
N GLU A 14 -30.14 -11.97 10.23
CA GLU A 14 -29.36 -11.70 11.44
C GLU A 14 -28.11 -10.88 11.08
N PRO A 15 -27.58 -10.04 11.99
CA PRO A 15 -26.35 -9.30 11.73
C PRO A 15 -25.15 -10.25 11.61
N LEU A 16 -24.30 -9.98 10.63
CA LEU A 16 -23.04 -10.71 10.42
C LEU A 16 -22.11 -10.55 11.61
N GLN A 17 -21.55 -11.67 12.08
CA GLN A 17 -20.68 -11.71 13.26
C GLN A 17 -19.20 -11.79 12.84
N PHE A 18 -18.44 -10.71 13.05
CA PHE A 18 -17.02 -10.64 12.70
C PHE A 18 -16.12 -10.47 13.94
N GLY A 19 -15.04 -11.24 13.99
CA GLY A 19 -13.99 -11.09 14.99
C GLY A 19 -12.84 -10.17 14.54
N THR A 20 -12.19 -9.49 15.49
CA THR A 20 -10.91 -8.80 15.27
C THR A 20 -10.05 -8.80 16.52
N ASN A 21 -8.72 -8.77 16.37
CA ASN A 21 -7.81 -8.55 17.51
C ASN A 21 -7.70 -7.07 17.90
N ALA A 22 -8.18 -6.17 17.05
CA ALA A 22 -8.14 -4.74 17.28
C ALA A 22 -9.07 -4.34 18.44
N SER A 23 -8.72 -3.24 19.11
CA SER A 23 -9.57 -2.64 20.13
C SER A 23 -10.76 -1.96 19.47
N LEU A 24 -11.97 -2.34 19.88
CA LEU A 24 -13.21 -1.67 19.43
C LEU A 24 -13.54 -0.41 20.25
N SER A 25 -12.78 -0.15 21.32
CA SER A 25 -12.98 1.02 22.19
C SER A 25 -12.11 2.23 21.83
N THR A 26 -11.20 2.06 20.87
CA THR A 26 -10.28 3.10 20.40
C THR A 26 -10.35 3.16 18.88
N PRO A 27 -10.18 4.33 18.25
CA PRO A 27 -10.10 4.43 16.80
C PRO A 27 -9.02 3.48 16.25
N ASP A 28 -9.38 2.74 15.21
CA ASP A 28 -8.51 1.77 14.55
C ASP A 28 -8.87 1.75 13.06
N ASN A 29 -7.87 2.03 12.22
CA ASN A 29 -8.10 2.21 10.78
C ASN A 29 -8.73 0.98 10.13
N ALA A 30 -8.36 -0.23 10.56
CA ALA A 30 -8.89 -1.44 9.97
C ALA A 30 -10.33 -1.71 10.43
N VAL A 31 -10.65 -1.39 11.69
CA VAL A 31 -12.03 -1.42 12.20
C VAL A 31 -12.90 -0.44 11.42
N ASP A 32 -12.47 0.82 11.31
CA ASP A 32 -13.22 1.89 10.65
C ASP A 32 -13.50 1.54 9.18
N GLN A 33 -12.52 0.95 8.50
CA GLN A 33 -12.64 0.55 7.11
C GLN A 33 -13.62 -0.61 6.90
N VAL A 34 -13.56 -1.67 7.73
CA VAL A 34 -14.53 -2.78 7.66
C VAL A 34 -15.94 -2.28 7.94
N GLN A 35 -16.10 -1.40 8.93
CA GLN A 35 -17.40 -0.79 9.23
C GLN A 35 -17.93 0.02 8.04
N CYS A 36 -17.09 0.85 7.40
CA CYS A 36 -17.46 1.59 6.21
C CYS A 36 -17.93 0.66 5.08
N ILE A 37 -17.16 -0.41 4.80
CA ILE A 37 -17.46 -1.34 3.71
C ILE A 37 -18.80 -2.04 3.97
N LEU A 38 -18.99 -2.60 5.16
CA LEU A 38 -20.22 -3.32 5.52
C LEU A 38 -21.45 -2.39 5.52
N HIS A 39 -21.29 -1.13 5.96
CA HIS A 39 -22.34 -0.12 5.85
C HIS A 39 -22.70 0.19 4.39
N ASN A 40 -21.73 0.41 3.52
CA ASN A 40 -21.98 0.69 2.10
C ASN A 40 -22.56 -0.52 1.34
N MET A 41 -22.29 -1.74 1.82
CA MET A 41 -22.94 -2.97 1.34
C MET A 41 -24.38 -3.12 1.84
N ASN A 42 -24.83 -2.28 2.78
CA ASN A 42 -26.08 -2.43 3.54
C ASN A 42 -26.16 -3.80 4.25
N ALA A 43 -25.04 -4.28 4.80
CA ALA A 43 -24.99 -5.51 5.57
C ALA A 43 -25.03 -5.19 7.07
N PRO A 44 -26.09 -5.57 7.83
CA PRO A 44 -26.05 -5.46 9.29
C PRO A 44 -24.93 -6.34 9.86
N PHE A 45 -24.20 -5.83 10.85
CA PHE A 45 -23.07 -6.53 11.43
C PHE A 45 -22.88 -6.22 12.92
N GLU A 46 -22.17 -7.11 13.61
CA GLU A 46 -21.64 -6.93 14.95
C GLU A 46 -20.16 -7.34 14.98
N LEU A 47 -19.34 -6.50 15.61
CA LEU A 47 -17.90 -6.75 15.75
C LEU A 47 -17.58 -7.22 17.17
N GLN A 48 -16.67 -8.20 17.27
CA GLN A 48 -16.22 -8.75 18.53
C GLN A 48 -14.69 -8.67 18.64
N ALA A 49 -14.19 -8.03 19.70
CA ALA A 49 -12.77 -8.02 20.02
C ALA A 49 -12.35 -9.38 20.61
N LEU A 50 -11.58 -10.16 19.86
CA LEU A 50 -11.19 -11.53 20.17
C LEU A 50 -9.73 -11.78 19.78
N PRO A 51 -8.93 -12.48 20.61
CA PRO A 51 -7.60 -12.93 20.21
C PRO A 51 -7.65 -13.82 18.96
N TRP A 52 -6.62 -13.76 18.12
CA TRP A 52 -6.59 -14.47 16.83
C TRP A 52 -6.91 -15.96 16.88
N LEU A 53 -6.34 -16.66 17.86
CA LEU A 53 -6.59 -18.09 18.03
C LEU A 53 -8.05 -18.38 18.38
N ARG A 54 -8.69 -17.48 19.13
CA ARG A 54 -10.11 -17.57 19.46
C ARG A 54 -10.95 -17.31 18.22
N ALA A 55 -10.71 -16.23 17.48
CA ALA A 55 -11.43 -15.93 16.24
C ALA A 55 -11.39 -17.10 15.24
N ARG A 56 -10.20 -17.69 15.00
CA ARG A 56 -10.04 -18.88 14.16
C ARG A 56 -10.86 -20.08 14.67
N ARG A 57 -10.87 -20.31 15.99
CA ARG A 57 -11.68 -21.38 16.60
C ARG A 57 -13.16 -21.12 16.39
N GLU A 58 -13.65 -19.92 16.65
CA GLU A 58 -15.08 -19.58 16.50
C GLU A 58 -15.57 -19.75 15.05
N VAL A 59 -14.73 -19.44 14.05
CA VAL A 59 -15.01 -19.74 12.63
C VAL A 59 -15.14 -21.24 12.38
N LYS A 60 -14.19 -22.05 12.85
CA LYS A 60 -14.22 -23.52 12.67
C LYS A 60 -15.47 -24.15 13.29
N GLU A 61 -15.90 -23.57 14.40
CA GLU A 61 -17.11 -23.96 15.12
C GLU A 61 -18.39 -23.32 14.55
N LYS A 62 -18.29 -22.58 13.43
CA LYS A 62 -19.40 -21.92 12.71
C LYS A 62 -20.14 -20.85 13.53
N ARG A 63 -19.50 -20.27 14.55
CA ARG A 63 -20.06 -19.23 15.43
C ARG A 63 -19.73 -17.79 14.98
N LEU A 64 -18.71 -17.63 14.14
CA LEU A 64 -18.44 -16.36 13.44
C LEU A 64 -18.62 -16.53 11.94
N ASP A 65 -19.08 -15.47 11.29
CA ASP A 65 -19.18 -15.36 9.84
C ASP A 65 -17.83 -14.96 9.22
N GLY A 66 -16.90 -14.49 10.06
CA GLY A 66 -15.51 -14.27 9.66
C GLY A 66 -14.69 -13.56 10.73
N TYR A 67 -13.51 -13.11 10.31
CA TYR A 67 -12.66 -12.21 11.09
C TYR A 67 -11.76 -11.42 10.14
N PHE A 68 -11.33 -10.22 10.51
CA PHE A 68 -10.52 -9.37 9.65
C PHE A 68 -9.15 -9.09 10.23
N THR A 69 -8.40 -8.15 9.64
CA THR A 69 -6.97 -7.93 9.90
C THR A 69 -6.19 -9.25 9.86
N THR A 70 -6.42 -10.07 8.82
CA THR A 70 -5.79 -11.40 8.68
C THR A 70 -5.21 -11.65 7.30
N HIS A 71 -4.21 -12.53 7.24
CA HIS A 71 -3.84 -13.22 6.00
C HIS A 71 -4.39 -14.64 5.98
N LEU A 72 -4.48 -15.25 4.79
CA LEU A 72 -4.93 -16.62 4.64
C LEU A 72 -3.80 -17.60 5.00
N THR A 73 -4.04 -18.48 5.97
CA THR A 73 -3.13 -19.58 6.28
C THR A 73 -3.58 -20.88 5.60
N SER A 74 -2.67 -21.82 5.35
CA SER A 74 -3.01 -23.15 4.81
C SER A 74 -4.01 -23.92 5.68
N GLU A 75 -3.98 -23.66 6.99
CA GLU A 75 -4.95 -24.22 7.93
C GLU A 75 -6.36 -23.63 7.68
N MET A 76 -6.45 -22.32 7.53
CA MET A 76 -7.73 -21.61 7.42
C MET A 76 -8.34 -21.64 6.01
N SER A 77 -7.56 -21.95 4.97
CA SER A 77 -8.05 -22.06 3.59
C SER A 77 -9.14 -23.11 3.38
N HIS A 78 -9.30 -24.05 4.32
CA HIS A 78 -10.36 -25.06 4.28
C HIS A 78 -11.70 -24.56 4.85
N TYR A 79 -11.71 -23.39 5.52
CA TYR A 79 -12.84 -22.89 6.30
C TYR A 79 -13.44 -21.60 5.75
N GLY A 80 -12.90 -21.06 4.67
CA GLY A 80 -13.30 -19.76 4.14
C GLY A 80 -12.32 -19.21 3.12
N GLN A 81 -12.59 -17.98 2.70
CA GLN A 81 -11.80 -17.25 1.70
C GLN A 81 -11.45 -15.86 2.24
N LEU A 82 -10.35 -15.29 1.74
CA LEU A 82 -9.91 -13.96 2.09
C LEU A 82 -10.39 -12.95 1.05
N SER A 83 -10.82 -11.77 1.51
CA SER A 83 -11.06 -10.61 0.66
C SER A 83 -9.77 -10.10 0.01
N SER A 84 -9.92 -9.17 -0.93
CA SER A 84 -8.84 -8.28 -1.30
C SER A 84 -8.32 -7.51 -0.07
N PRO A 85 -7.04 -7.11 -0.03
CA PRO A 85 -6.47 -6.44 1.13
C PRO A 85 -7.25 -5.17 1.48
N ILE A 86 -7.50 -4.99 2.76
CA ILE A 86 -8.10 -3.78 3.31
C ILE A 86 -7.07 -2.96 4.07
N PHE A 87 -6.10 -3.60 4.73
CA PHE A 87 -5.11 -2.94 5.58
C PHE A 87 -3.70 -3.45 5.27
N LEU A 88 -2.69 -2.58 5.38
CA LEU A 88 -1.28 -2.97 5.30
C LEU A 88 -0.61 -2.85 6.66
N GLU A 89 -0.15 -3.99 7.17
CA GLU A 89 0.77 -4.00 8.30
C GLU A 89 2.21 -3.75 7.81
N ASN A 90 2.90 -2.86 8.48
CA ASN A 90 4.26 -2.42 8.20
C ASN A 90 5.19 -3.18 9.13
N TRP A 91 5.67 -4.36 8.73
CA TRP A 91 6.51 -5.16 9.62
C TRP A 91 7.91 -4.57 9.73
N TYR A 92 8.29 -4.20 10.95
CA TYR A 92 9.62 -3.76 11.31
C TYR A 92 10.28 -4.70 12.32
N TRP A 93 11.56 -4.90 12.11
CA TRP A 93 12.45 -5.43 13.13
C TRP A 93 12.80 -4.33 14.13
N PHE A 94 12.47 -4.56 15.40
CA PHE A 94 12.90 -3.72 16.52
C PHE A 94 13.99 -4.45 17.29
N THR A 95 15.19 -3.86 17.32
CA THR A 95 16.34 -4.42 18.03
C THR A 95 16.66 -3.59 19.26
N HIS A 96 16.81 -4.24 20.41
CA HIS A 96 17.20 -3.57 21.64
C HIS A 96 18.59 -2.93 21.50
N PRO A 97 18.86 -1.73 22.06
CA PRO A 97 20.16 -1.04 21.95
C PRO A 97 21.36 -1.91 22.33
N LYS A 98 21.22 -2.69 23.40
CA LYS A 98 22.27 -3.61 23.90
C LYS A 98 22.52 -4.82 22.99
N SER A 99 21.72 -5.01 21.94
CA SER A 99 21.78 -6.19 21.06
C SER A 99 22.17 -5.83 19.62
N ILE A 100 22.45 -4.56 19.31
CA ILE A 100 22.78 -4.10 17.94
C ILE A 100 23.99 -4.85 17.37
N SER A 101 25.03 -5.05 18.18
CA SER A 101 26.27 -5.72 17.76
C SER A 101 26.32 -7.20 18.15
N LYS A 102 25.20 -7.77 18.60
CA LYS A 102 25.16 -9.16 19.03
C LYS A 102 25.13 -10.08 17.81
N ASP A 103 25.86 -11.19 17.90
CA ASP A 103 25.86 -12.27 16.90
C ASP A 103 24.41 -12.69 16.56
N PRO A 104 23.99 -12.61 15.27
CA PRO A 104 22.65 -12.99 14.85
C PRO A 104 22.21 -14.38 15.29
N SER A 105 23.15 -15.34 15.36
CA SER A 105 22.86 -16.73 15.77
C SER A 105 22.50 -16.86 17.26
N LYS A 106 22.82 -15.84 18.07
CA LYS A 106 22.59 -15.82 19.53
C LYS A 106 21.44 -14.91 19.95
N LEU A 107 20.72 -14.34 18.98
CA LEU A 107 19.58 -13.47 19.27
C LEU A 107 18.41 -14.28 19.85
N ARG A 108 17.79 -13.72 20.89
CA ARG A 108 16.50 -14.17 21.41
C ARG A 108 15.41 -13.32 20.77
N TYR A 109 14.46 -13.99 20.15
CA TYR A 109 13.34 -13.35 19.49
C TYR A 109 12.13 -13.34 20.41
N GLY A 110 11.32 -12.29 20.33
CA GLY A 110 10.03 -12.25 20.99
C GLY A 110 8.91 -12.09 19.98
N VAL A 111 7.75 -12.69 20.26
CA VAL A 111 6.54 -12.54 19.45
C VAL A 111 5.27 -12.65 20.28
N VAL A 112 4.17 -12.10 19.77
CA VAL A 112 2.84 -12.29 20.36
C VAL A 112 2.27 -13.66 19.95
N HIS A 113 1.83 -14.43 20.93
CA HIS A 113 1.28 -15.76 20.76
C HIS A 113 0.08 -15.76 19.81
N GLY A 114 0.09 -16.69 18.85
CA GLY A 114 -1.00 -16.84 17.89
C GLY A 114 -1.09 -15.78 16.78
N SER A 115 -0.20 -14.78 16.80
CA SER A 115 -0.11 -13.75 15.77
C SER A 115 0.44 -14.30 14.45
N TYR A 116 0.33 -13.49 13.39
CA TYR A 116 0.89 -13.82 12.09
C TYR A 116 2.41 -13.89 12.10
N GLN A 117 3.06 -13.00 12.86
CA GLN A 117 4.49 -13.02 13.09
C GLN A 117 4.89 -14.34 13.75
N ALA A 118 4.12 -14.85 14.72
CA ALA A 118 4.41 -16.14 15.36
C ALA A 118 4.36 -17.31 14.36
N ASN A 119 3.37 -17.30 13.46
CA ASN A 119 3.31 -18.28 12.36
C ASN A 119 4.51 -18.12 11.41
N TRP A 120 4.87 -16.88 11.06
CA TRP A 120 6.05 -16.61 10.24
C TRP A 120 7.34 -17.14 10.89
N PHE A 121 7.56 -16.93 12.20
CA PHE A 121 8.72 -17.47 12.93
C PHE A 121 8.81 -19.00 12.83
N LYS A 122 7.67 -19.71 12.90
CA LYS A 122 7.62 -21.17 12.72
C LYS A 122 8.11 -21.58 11.33
N THR A 123 7.74 -20.85 10.28
CA THR A 123 8.22 -21.13 8.91
C THR A 123 9.73 -20.91 8.75
N GLN A 124 10.32 -19.99 9.54
CA GLN A 124 11.74 -19.68 9.51
C GLN A 124 12.61 -20.60 10.38
N LYS A 125 12.01 -21.58 11.08
CA LYS A 125 12.71 -22.50 12.00
C LYS A 125 13.53 -21.79 13.09
N ILE A 126 13.07 -20.63 13.55
CA ILE A 126 13.71 -19.88 14.63
C ILE A 126 13.40 -20.58 15.97
N THR A 127 14.44 -20.95 16.72
CA THR A 127 14.32 -21.80 17.92
C THR A 127 14.36 -21.03 19.24
N SER A 128 14.98 -19.84 19.26
CA SER A 128 15.09 -18.99 20.45
C SER A 128 13.95 -17.96 20.47
N LEU A 129 12.73 -18.42 20.75
CA LEU A 129 11.51 -17.63 20.67
C LEU A 129 10.81 -17.55 22.04
N VAL A 130 10.56 -16.33 22.51
CA VAL A 130 9.71 -16.05 23.67
C VAL A 130 8.35 -15.61 23.14
N GLU A 131 7.29 -16.33 23.51
CA GLU A 131 5.91 -15.97 23.17
C GLU A 131 5.24 -15.29 24.36
N VAL A 132 4.51 -14.20 24.10
CA VAL A 132 3.76 -13.42 25.10
C VAL A 132 2.32 -13.21 24.64
N ASN A 133 1.42 -12.74 25.51
CA ASN A 133 -0.01 -12.73 25.19
C ASN A 133 -0.55 -11.40 24.65
N SER A 134 0.25 -10.33 24.65
CA SER A 134 -0.21 -8.99 24.23
C SER A 134 0.91 -8.12 23.64
N LEU A 135 0.51 -7.06 22.92
CA LEU A 135 1.41 -6.04 22.37
C LEU A 135 2.20 -5.30 23.47
N GLN A 136 1.56 -5.00 24.60
CA GLN A 136 2.22 -4.33 25.72
C GLN A 136 3.26 -5.25 26.38
N GLU A 137 2.95 -6.53 26.52
CA GLU A 137 3.89 -7.50 27.09
C GLU A 137 5.13 -7.68 26.20
N ILE A 138 4.96 -7.73 24.87
CA ILE A 138 6.10 -7.91 23.95
C ILE A 138 7.06 -6.72 23.97
N VAL A 139 6.52 -5.49 24.04
CA VAL A 139 7.33 -4.27 24.18
C VAL A 139 8.03 -4.23 25.53
N ASN A 140 7.36 -4.64 26.61
CA ASN A 140 7.96 -4.73 27.95
C ASN A 140 9.12 -5.74 28.00
N VAL A 141 8.98 -6.94 27.45
CA VAL A 141 10.07 -7.93 27.47
C VAL A 141 11.25 -7.50 26.60
N LEU A 142 11.02 -6.77 25.51
CA LEU A 142 12.08 -6.14 24.74
C LEU A 142 12.80 -5.07 25.56
N HIS A 143 12.04 -4.15 26.19
CA HIS A 143 12.59 -3.04 26.97
C HIS A 143 13.46 -3.50 28.15
N HIS A 144 13.03 -4.55 28.85
CA HIS A 144 13.79 -5.16 29.94
C HIS A 144 14.89 -6.11 29.44
N HIS A 145 15.20 -6.11 28.14
CA HIS A 145 16.23 -6.93 27.50
C HIS A 145 16.09 -8.44 27.77
N ARG A 146 14.86 -8.93 27.97
CA ARG A 146 14.56 -10.37 28.06
C ARG A 146 14.58 -11.04 26.69
N VAL A 147 14.28 -10.28 25.65
CA VAL A 147 14.53 -10.62 24.25
C VAL A 147 15.43 -9.56 23.62
N ASP A 148 16.08 -9.92 22.52
CA ASP A 148 17.02 -9.05 21.81
C ASP A 148 16.34 -8.33 20.63
N LYS A 149 15.37 -8.99 20.00
CA LYS A 149 14.76 -8.54 18.76
C LYS A 149 13.30 -9.00 18.64
N VAL A 150 12.41 -8.14 18.17
CA VAL A 150 10.99 -8.47 17.93
C VAL A 150 10.58 -8.02 16.53
N LEU A 151 9.56 -8.69 15.98
CA LEU A 151 8.93 -8.35 14.71
C LEU A 151 7.51 -7.90 15.00
N LEU A 152 7.21 -6.64 14.72
CA LEU A 152 5.91 -6.02 14.98
C LEU A 152 5.55 -5.04 13.86
N ASP A 153 4.26 -4.72 13.77
CA ASP A 153 3.82 -3.55 13.02
C ASP A 153 4.39 -2.26 13.65
N LEU A 154 4.70 -1.26 12.82
CA LEU A 154 5.32 -0.01 13.26
C LEU A 154 4.40 0.79 14.20
N ASP A 155 3.13 0.91 13.86
CA ASP A 155 2.18 1.71 14.62
C ASP A 155 1.77 0.98 15.89
N ASP A 156 1.60 -0.34 15.84
CA ASP A 156 1.40 -1.18 17.02
C ASP A 156 2.54 -1.04 18.04
N PHE A 157 3.79 -1.06 17.56
CA PHE A 157 4.95 -0.89 18.44
C PHE A 157 4.96 0.49 19.08
N ASN A 158 4.75 1.55 18.30
CA ASN A 158 4.75 2.92 18.79
C ASN A 158 3.61 3.15 19.79
N LEU A 159 2.41 2.66 19.49
CA LEU A 159 1.24 2.73 20.38
C LEU A 159 1.51 2.01 21.70
N ALA A 160 2.00 0.76 21.65
CA ALA A 160 2.30 -0.01 22.84
C ALA A 160 3.44 0.62 23.67
N ALA A 161 4.50 1.14 23.03
CA ALA A 161 5.59 1.85 23.70
C ALA A 161 5.10 3.13 24.39
N ASN A 162 4.29 3.94 23.71
CA ASN A 162 3.71 5.17 24.25
C ASN A 162 2.81 4.89 25.46
N ASN A 163 1.95 3.86 25.37
CA ASN A 163 1.09 3.43 26.48
C ASN A 163 1.91 2.98 27.71
N LEU A 164 3.10 2.43 27.48
CA LEU A 164 4.05 2.03 28.51
C LEU A 164 4.99 3.16 28.95
N LYS A 165 4.89 4.36 28.36
CA LYS A 165 5.79 5.50 28.57
C LYS A 165 7.26 5.18 28.25
N ILE A 166 7.47 4.32 27.25
CA ILE A 166 8.78 3.95 26.72
C ILE A 166 9.02 4.77 25.45
N ASP A 167 10.19 5.40 25.34
CA ASP A 167 10.59 6.11 24.12
C ASP A 167 10.87 5.10 22.98
N PRO A 168 10.08 5.10 21.89
CA PRO A 168 10.28 4.16 20.79
C PRO A 168 11.53 4.48 19.94
N SER A 169 12.08 5.70 20.04
CA SER A 169 13.24 6.13 19.23
C SER A 169 14.54 5.43 19.61
N ILE A 170 14.63 4.89 20.83
CA ILE A 170 15.84 4.21 21.31
C ILE A 170 16.11 2.90 20.56
N TYR A 171 15.10 2.28 19.97
CA TYR A 171 15.22 0.97 19.33
C TYR A 171 15.69 1.11 17.87
N LYS A 172 16.64 0.27 17.47
CA LYS A 172 17.01 0.17 16.04
C LYS A 172 15.87 -0.48 15.28
N LYS A 173 15.25 0.30 14.40
CA LYS A 173 14.17 -0.11 13.49
C LYS A 173 14.75 -0.50 12.13
N ALA A 174 14.30 -1.61 11.57
CA ALA A 174 14.63 -1.98 10.20
C ALA A 174 13.38 -2.54 9.51
N PHE A 175 12.96 -1.92 8.40
CA PHE A 175 11.84 -2.39 7.59
C PHE A 175 12.09 -3.84 7.15
N TYR A 176 11.08 -4.68 7.26
CA TYR A 176 11.13 -6.07 6.80
C TYR A 176 10.27 -6.28 5.55
N ARG A 177 8.97 -5.99 5.63
CA ARG A 177 8.02 -6.11 4.50
C ARG A 177 6.68 -5.47 4.84
N TYR A 178 5.84 -5.26 3.83
CA TYR A 178 4.41 -5.07 4.06
C TYR A 178 3.72 -6.42 4.16
N VAL A 179 2.64 -6.47 4.93
CA VAL A 179 1.76 -7.62 5.00
C VAL A 179 0.33 -7.18 4.66
N PRO A 180 -0.21 -7.60 3.50
CA PRO A 180 -1.59 -7.33 3.16
C PRO A 180 -2.52 -8.15 4.07
N LEU A 181 -3.43 -7.45 4.73
CA LEU A 181 -4.44 -8.04 5.58
C LEU A 181 -5.83 -7.77 5.01
N GLY A 182 -6.64 -8.82 4.97
CA GLY A 182 -8.01 -8.83 4.48
C GLY A 182 -9.02 -9.19 5.56
N LEU A 183 -10.27 -9.28 5.13
CA LEU A 183 -11.35 -9.94 5.84
C LEU A 183 -11.43 -11.40 5.40
N PHE A 184 -11.33 -12.32 6.33
CA PHE A 184 -11.60 -13.73 6.12
C PHE A 184 -13.10 -13.98 6.28
N ALA A 185 -13.77 -14.35 5.20
CA ALA A 185 -15.17 -14.77 5.20
C ALA A 185 -15.24 -16.30 5.35
N ALA A 186 -15.97 -16.78 6.36
CA ALA A 186 -16.16 -18.20 6.58
C ALA A 186 -17.01 -18.84 5.47
N ASN A 187 -16.81 -20.13 5.20
CA ASN A 187 -17.63 -20.87 4.23
C ASN A 187 -19.12 -20.75 4.54
N LYS A 188 -19.52 -20.74 5.82
CA LYS A 188 -20.92 -20.51 6.23
C LYS A 188 -21.51 -19.22 5.61
N LEU A 189 -20.75 -18.12 5.64
CA LEU A 189 -21.16 -16.84 5.06
C LEU A 189 -21.18 -16.91 3.53
N ILE A 190 -20.13 -17.49 2.94
CA ILE A 190 -20.01 -17.60 1.47
C ILE A 190 -21.13 -18.49 0.90
N ASP A 191 -21.45 -19.60 1.57
CA ASP A 191 -22.51 -20.52 1.16
C ASP A 191 -23.90 -19.85 1.23
N ALA A 192 -24.14 -19.04 2.26
CA ALA A 192 -25.38 -18.27 2.41
C ALA A 192 -25.45 -17.08 1.44
N HIS A 193 -24.31 -16.45 1.16
CA HIS A 193 -24.20 -15.24 0.36
C HIS A 193 -23.00 -15.33 -0.62
N PRO A 194 -23.14 -16.05 -1.75
CA PRO A 194 -22.01 -16.34 -2.65
C PRO A 194 -21.32 -15.11 -3.25
N LYS A 195 -22.03 -13.98 -3.31
CA LYS A 195 -21.50 -12.69 -3.82
C LYS A 195 -20.96 -11.77 -2.72
N PHE A 196 -20.87 -12.24 -1.47
CA PHE A 196 -20.44 -11.39 -0.36
C PHE A 196 -19.04 -10.82 -0.60
N LEU A 197 -18.05 -11.67 -0.90
CA LEU A 197 -16.67 -11.22 -1.11
C LEU A 197 -16.51 -10.37 -2.36
N GLU A 198 -17.20 -10.71 -3.47
CA GLU A 198 -17.22 -9.90 -4.69
C GLU A 198 -17.67 -8.46 -4.38
N ARG A 199 -18.81 -8.31 -3.69
CA ARG A 199 -19.35 -7.00 -3.32
C ARG A 199 -18.50 -6.28 -2.27
N PHE A 200 -17.91 -7.04 -1.34
CA PHE A 200 -16.99 -6.49 -0.34
C PHE A 200 -15.80 -5.84 -1.04
N ASP A 201 -15.16 -6.57 -1.95
CA ASP A 201 -13.99 -6.12 -2.70
C ASP A 201 -14.31 -4.93 -3.62
N GLU A 202 -15.47 -4.95 -4.31
CA GLU A 202 -15.94 -3.82 -5.14
C GLU A 202 -16.18 -2.53 -4.34
N THR A 203 -16.44 -2.66 -3.03
CA THR A 203 -16.74 -1.52 -2.14
C THR A 203 -15.48 -0.93 -1.50
N ILE A 204 -14.37 -1.68 -1.44
CA ILE A 204 -13.10 -1.23 -0.82
C ILE A 204 -12.69 0.18 -1.28
N PRO A 205 -12.66 0.53 -2.59
CA PRO A 205 -12.18 1.83 -3.06
C PRO A 205 -12.97 3.03 -2.52
N GLN A 206 -14.24 2.85 -2.15
CA GLN A 206 -15.09 3.93 -1.63
C GLN A 206 -14.80 4.23 -0.15
N CYS A 207 -14.22 3.27 0.56
CA CYS A 207 -13.94 3.31 1.99
C CYS A 207 -12.45 3.42 2.31
N ALA A 208 -11.60 3.49 1.30
CA ALA A 208 -10.15 3.48 1.42
C ALA A 208 -9.52 4.86 1.17
N PRO A 209 -9.90 5.96 1.86
CA PRO A 209 -9.22 7.22 1.64
C PRO A 209 -7.81 7.23 2.26
N ASP A 210 -7.42 6.31 3.15
CA ASP A 210 -6.13 6.34 3.85
C ASP A 210 -5.39 5.00 4.19
N PRO A 211 -5.91 3.77 3.95
CA PRO A 211 -5.36 2.55 4.54
C PRO A 211 -4.00 2.12 3.96
N PHE A 212 -3.61 2.69 2.83
CA PHE A 212 -2.39 2.38 2.13
C PHE A 212 -1.53 3.64 1.92
N SER A 213 -1.62 4.66 2.77
CA SER A 213 -0.69 5.79 2.67
C SER A 213 0.66 5.42 3.29
N LEU A 214 1.76 5.86 2.67
CA LEU A 214 3.07 5.74 3.31
C LEU A 214 3.12 6.57 4.60
N SER A 215 3.70 5.99 5.65
CA SER A 215 4.00 6.72 6.89
C SER A 215 4.96 7.88 6.62
N HIS A 216 5.00 8.84 7.54
CA HIS A 216 5.90 9.99 7.42
C HIS A 216 7.37 9.57 7.24
N THR A 217 7.83 8.59 8.03
CA THR A 217 9.20 8.08 7.96
C THR A 217 9.50 7.36 6.64
N GLU A 218 8.56 6.58 6.10
CA GLU A 218 8.75 5.92 4.80
C GLU A 218 8.82 6.93 3.66
N LYS A 219 7.97 7.96 3.68
CA LYS A 219 8.02 9.08 2.73
C LYS A 219 9.40 9.75 2.76
N GLU A 220 9.91 10.09 3.94
CA GLU A 220 11.23 10.69 4.09
C GLU A 220 12.35 9.80 3.57
N GLN A 221 12.32 8.50 3.87
CA GLN A 221 13.32 7.53 3.44
C GLN A 221 13.35 7.37 1.92
N ILE A 222 12.19 7.24 1.30
CA ILE A 222 12.06 7.11 -0.16
C ILE A 222 12.48 8.42 -0.84
N LEU A 223 12.05 9.56 -0.30
CA LEU A 223 12.42 10.87 -0.82
C LEU A 223 13.93 11.09 -0.73
N ALA A 224 14.57 10.83 0.41
CA ALA A 224 16.01 11.00 0.59
C ALA A 224 16.84 10.18 -0.42
N LYS A 225 16.32 9.03 -0.84
CA LYS A 225 16.96 8.17 -1.84
C LYS A 225 16.77 8.63 -3.27
N LEU A 226 15.56 9.05 -3.62
CA LEU A 226 15.16 9.28 -5.01
C LEU A 226 15.25 10.74 -5.45
N PHE A 227 15.13 11.68 -4.50
CA PHE A 227 14.88 13.09 -4.83
C PHE A 227 16.03 13.70 -5.64
N SER A 228 17.28 13.56 -5.20
CA SER A 228 18.42 14.14 -5.92
C SER A 228 18.57 13.60 -7.36
N ALA A 229 18.40 12.29 -7.55
CA ALA A 229 18.45 11.70 -8.89
C ALA A 229 17.26 12.14 -9.76
N THR A 230 16.09 12.35 -9.14
CA THR A 230 14.90 12.87 -9.81
C THR A 230 15.10 14.33 -10.21
N GLU A 231 15.69 15.16 -9.35
CA GLU A 231 16.05 16.56 -9.66
C GLU A 231 17.00 16.66 -10.86
N GLN A 232 17.99 15.77 -10.93
CA GLN A 232 18.87 15.68 -12.09
C GLN A 232 18.11 15.28 -13.37
N LEU A 233 17.18 14.33 -13.26
CA LEU A 233 16.36 13.89 -14.38
C LEU A 233 15.46 15.00 -14.92
N ILE A 234 14.72 15.69 -14.06
CA ILE A 234 13.80 16.78 -14.47
C ILE A 234 14.54 18.01 -15.00
N SER A 235 15.79 18.21 -14.58
CA SER A 235 16.65 19.30 -15.05
C SER A 235 17.40 18.93 -16.33
N ALA A 236 17.33 17.67 -16.79
CA ALA A 236 18.04 17.23 -17.97
C ALA A 236 17.52 17.99 -19.21
N PRO A 237 18.41 18.56 -20.06
CA PRO A 237 18.00 19.37 -21.21
C PRO A 237 17.01 18.66 -22.14
N LEU A 238 17.16 17.34 -22.31
CA LEU A 238 16.27 16.53 -23.13
C LEU A 238 14.82 16.49 -22.59
N VAL A 239 14.65 16.40 -21.27
CA VAL A 239 13.33 16.38 -20.61
C VAL A 239 12.70 17.77 -20.64
N VAL A 240 13.45 18.79 -20.24
CA VAL A 240 12.98 20.19 -20.24
C VAL A 240 12.54 20.63 -21.63
N GLU A 241 13.31 20.29 -22.66
CA GLU A 241 12.99 20.64 -24.04
C GLU A 241 11.75 19.90 -24.56
N ALA A 242 11.59 18.62 -24.24
CA ALA A 242 10.40 17.85 -24.62
C ALA A 242 9.13 18.46 -24.01
N VAL A 243 9.17 18.81 -22.71
CA VAL A 243 8.07 19.48 -22.01
C VAL A 243 7.77 20.85 -22.62
N ARG A 244 8.81 21.64 -22.92
CA ARG A 244 8.66 22.95 -23.58
C ARG A 244 7.99 22.82 -24.95
N GLN A 245 8.40 21.85 -25.76
CA GLN A 245 7.80 21.60 -27.08
C GLN A 245 6.33 21.18 -26.97
N SER A 246 5.98 20.33 -26.02
CA SER A 246 4.60 19.93 -25.78
C SER A 246 3.72 21.10 -25.33
N ASN A 247 4.23 21.94 -24.43
CA ASN A 247 3.56 23.15 -23.95
C ASN A 247 3.35 24.20 -25.05
N ASN A 248 4.23 24.27 -26.06
CA ASN A 248 4.06 25.16 -27.22
C ASN A 248 2.98 24.65 -28.20
N LYS A 249 2.66 23.36 -28.17
CA LYS A 249 1.60 22.74 -28.97
C LYS A 249 0.31 22.63 -28.15
N LYS A 250 -0.24 23.78 -27.78
CA LYS A 250 -1.51 23.83 -27.06
C LYS A 250 -2.62 23.26 -27.92
N ILE A 251 -3.38 22.33 -27.35
CA ILE A 251 -4.56 21.75 -27.99
C ILE A 251 -5.79 21.98 -27.11
N ALA A 252 -6.96 21.99 -27.73
CA ALA A 252 -8.22 22.15 -27.01
C ALA A 252 -8.50 20.93 -26.12
N GLN A 253 -9.16 21.13 -24.98
CA GLN A 253 -9.48 20.06 -24.03
C GLN A 253 -10.20 18.86 -24.69
N VAL A 254 -11.13 19.15 -25.61
CA VAL A 254 -11.86 18.12 -26.38
C VAL A 254 -10.91 17.24 -27.20
N GLN A 255 -9.81 17.79 -27.71
CA GLN A 255 -8.81 17.02 -28.45
C GLN A 255 -7.98 16.14 -27.51
N ILE A 256 -7.69 16.62 -26.29
CA ILE A 256 -6.99 15.82 -25.26
C ILE A 256 -7.83 14.59 -24.90
N TYR A 257 -9.10 14.79 -24.54
CA TYR A 257 -10.01 13.67 -24.23
C TYR A 257 -10.19 12.70 -25.40
N LYS A 258 -10.17 13.20 -26.64
CA LYS A 258 -10.21 12.33 -27.82
C LYS A 258 -8.96 11.46 -27.93
N GLN A 259 -7.78 12.04 -27.73
CA GLN A 259 -6.51 11.30 -27.76
C GLN A 259 -6.44 10.29 -26.62
N ASP A 260 -6.92 10.67 -25.45
CA ASP A 260 -6.97 9.83 -24.26
C ASP A 260 -7.89 8.62 -24.44
N LYS A 261 -9.10 8.83 -24.96
CA LYS A 261 -10.01 7.73 -25.29
C LYS A 261 -9.39 6.74 -26.29
N ILE A 262 -8.72 7.24 -27.32
CA ILE A 262 -8.03 6.38 -28.30
C ILE A 262 -6.93 5.58 -27.60
N TRP A 263 -6.15 6.21 -26.72
CA TRP A 263 -5.10 5.54 -25.96
C TRP A 263 -5.64 4.40 -25.10
N ILE A 264 -6.67 4.66 -24.30
CA ILE A 264 -7.32 3.68 -23.43
C ILE A 264 -7.86 2.50 -24.25
N GLU A 265 -8.55 2.78 -25.36
CA GLU A 265 -9.08 1.74 -26.26
C GLU A 265 -7.98 0.89 -26.89
N GLU A 266 -6.88 1.50 -27.34
CA GLU A 266 -5.73 0.79 -27.89
C GLU A 266 -5.05 -0.13 -26.86
N VAL A 267 -4.87 0.35 -25.62
CA VAL A 267 -4.30 -0.45 -24.52
C VAL A 267 -5.21 -1.61 -24.17
N LYS A 268 -6.52 -1.37 -23.99
CA LYS A 268 -7.50 -2.41 -23.66
C LYS A 268 -7.58 -3.51 -24.72
N ASN A 269 -7.37 -3.15 -25.99
CA ASN A 269 -7.36 -4.09 -27.11
C ASN A 269 -5.99 -4.76 -27.35
N ASN A 270 -5.01 -4.58 -26.44
CA ASN A 270 -3.64 -5.08 -26.58
C ASN A 270 -2.92 -4.62 -27.87
N ASN A 271 -3.29 -3.45 -28.41
CA ASN A 271 -2.65 -2.84 -29.58
C ASN A 271 -2.28 -1.35 -29.35
N PRO A 272 -1.39 -1.04 -28.39
CA PRO A 272 -1.09 0.31 -27.91
C PRO A 272 -0.20 1.10 -28.88
N THR A 273 -0.72 1.43 -30.06
CA THR A 273 0.03 2.05 -31.17
C THR A 273 0.57 3.43 -30.81
N ALA A 274 -0.26 4.29 -30.19
CA ALA A 274 0.12 5.62 -29.74
C ALA A 274 1.21 5.56 -28.66
N ALA A 275 1.04 4.68 -27.66
CA ALA A 275 2.02 4.49 -26.60
C ALA A 275 3.35 3.95 -27.13
N ASN A 276 3.31 2.95 -28.03
CA ASN A 276 4.51 2.40 -28.67
C ASN A 276 5.27 3.45 -29.48
N LYS A 277 4.57 4.37 -30.14
CA LYS A 277 5.20 5.49 -30.83
C LYS A 277 5.87 6.46 -29.85
N MET A 278 5.25 6.74 -28.70
CA MET A 278 5.83 7.59 -27.66
C MET A 278 7.05 6.93 -27.01
N LEU A 279 7.00 5.63 -26.73
CA LEU A 279 8.12 4.86 -26.15
C LEU A 279 9.38 4.91 -27.01
N LYS A 280 9.24 5.01 -28.34
CA LYS A 280 10.36 5.10 -29.29
C LYS A 280 11.01 6.49 -29.34
N GLN A 281 10.44 7.50 -28.69
CA GLN A 281 11.03 8.84 -28.68
C GLN A 281 12.33 8.87 -27.87
N PRO A 282 13.33 9.70 -28.25
CA PRO A 282 14.59 9.79 -27.52
C PRO A 282 14.43 10.09 -26.04
N VAL A 283 13.49 10.97 -25.67
CA VAL A 283 13.19 11.28 -24.26
C VAL A 283 12.67 10.05 -23.51
N SER A 284 11.74 9.28 -24.08
CA SER A 284 11.22 8.04 -23.47
C SER A 284 12.29 6.97 -23.29
N GLN A 285 13.21 6.82 -24.25
CA GLN A 285 14.34 5.91 -24.14
C GLN A 285 15.34 6.36 -23.08
N TYR A 286 15.53 7.66 -22.91
CA TYR A 286 16.31 8.24 -21.82
C TYR A 286 15.67 7.97 -20.46
N LEU A 287 14.34 8.17 -20.32
CA LEU A 287 13.60 7.82 -19.09
C LEU A 287 13.73 6.33 -18.76
N LYS A 288 13.64 5.46 -19.78
CA LYS A 288 13.83 4.01 -19.60
C LYS A 288 15.22 3.68 -19.10
N SER A 289 16.26 4.26 -19.70
CA SER A 289 17.64 4.03 -19.30
C SER A 289 17.92 4.52 -17.88
N TRP A 290 17.35 5.67 -17.49
CA TRP A 290 17.40 6.17 -16.13
C TRP A 290 16.68 5.24 -15.15
N GLN A 291 15.47 4.79 -15.49
CA GLN A 291 14.68 3.85 -14.68
C GLN A 291 15.47 2.57 -14.36
N MET A 292 16.17 1.99 -15.35
CA MET A 292 16.89 0.73 -15.16
C MET A 292 18.02 0.81 -14.13
N GLN A 293 18.56 2.01 -13.85
CA GLN A 293 19.64 2.21 -12.86
C GLN A 293 19.19 1.90 -11.42
N PHE A 294 17.88 1.86 -11.19
CA PHE A 294 17.28 1.66 -9.87
C PHE A 294 16.94 0.21 -9.55
N ASN A 295 17.36 -0.76 -10.39
CA ASN A 295 17.20 -2.21 -10.15
C ASN A 295 15.77 -2.60 -9.71
N GLY A 296 14.77 -2.00 -10.36
CA GLY A 296 13.35 -2.27 -10.10
C GLY A 296 12.71 -1.49 -8.94
N VAL A 297 13.43 -0.59 -8.27
CA VAL A 297 12.82 0.37 -7.33
C VAL A 297 11.90 1.35 -8.07
N ILE A 298 12.32 1.83 -9.25
CA ILE A 298 11.45 2.61 -10.14
C ILE A 298 10.80 1.66 -11.16
N THR A 299 9.48 1.55 -11.10
CA THR A 299 8.69 0.66 -11.96
C THR A 299 8.25 1.34 -13.25
N GLU A 300 8.04 2.65 -13.21
CA GLU A 300 7.68 3.49 -14.34
C GLU A 300 8.05 4.96 -14.13
N VAL A 301 8.14 5.70 -15.24
CA VAL A 301 8.38 7.13 -15.29
C VAL A 301 7.45 7.72 -16.34
N ILE A 302 6.65 8.69 -15.94
CA ILE A 302 5.75 9.44 -16.81
C ILE A 302 6.15 10.91 -16.71
N VAL A 303 6.26 11.59 -17.85
CA VAL A 303 6.44 13.04 -17.90
C VAL A 303 5.21 13.63 -18.57
N ALA A 304 4.47 14.46 -17.84
CA ALA A 304 3.29 15.17 -18.31
C ALA A 304 3.57 16.68 -18.41
N ASP A 305 2.96 17.34 -19.40
CA ASP A 305 3.07 18.79 -19.56
C ASP A 305 2.02 19.58 -18.74
N LYS A 306 1.98 20.90 -18.88
CA LYS A 306 1.08 21.77 -18.12
C LYS A 306 -0.41 21.50 -18.41
N GLN A 307 -0.74 20.91 -19.55
CA GLN A 307 -2.10 20.50 -19.87
C GLN A 307 -2.40 19.06 -19.41
N GLY A 308 -1.48 18.40 -18.70
CA GLY A 308 -1.65 17.00 -18.27
C GLY A 308 -1.44 15.98 -19.38
N LYS A 309 -0.89 16.37 -20.53
CA LYS A 309 -0.64 15.44 -21.64
C LYS A 309 0.65 14.68 -21.39
N ASN A 310 0.66 13.37 -21.60
CA ASN A 310 1.91 12.61 -21.62
C ASN A 310 2.83 13.12 -22.74
N VAL A 311 4.03 13.53 -22.32
CA VAL A 311 5.14 13.97 -23.17
C VAL A 311 6.07 12.79 -23.46
N ALA A 312 6.36 12.00 -22.43
CA ALA A 312 7.25 10.86 -22.49
C ALA A 312 6.87 9.83 -21.42
N ILE A 313 7.10 8.56 -21.72
CA ILE A 313 6.80 7.44 -20.82
C ILE A 313 7.92 6.41 -20.89
N SER A 314 8.22 5.72 -19.78
CA SER A 314 9.19 4.62 -19.76
C SER A 314 8.53 3.23 -19.88
N LYS A 315 7.21 3.16 -19.72
CA LYS A 315 6.37 1.96 -19.86
C LYS A 315 5.00 2.40 -20.39
N ILE A 316 4.26 1.48 -21.01
CA ILE A 316 2.86 1.74 -21.43
C ILE A 316 2.04 2.09 -20.19
N THR A 317 1.35 3.24 -20.24
CA THR A 317 0.42 3.73 -19.21
C THR A 317 -1.01 3.33 -19.58
N SER A 318 -1.91 3.31 -18.58
CA SER A 318 -3.36 3.10 -18.76
C SER A 318 -4.01 4.10 -19.71
N ASP A 319 -3.53 5.33 -19.65
CA ASP A 319 -4.15 6.53 -20.20
C ASP A 319 -3.08 7.56 -20.60
N TYR A 320 -3.52 8.58 -21.35
CA TYR A 320 -2.67 9.63 -21.92
C TYR A 320 -2.75 10.94 -21.15
N TYR A 321 -3.92 11.22 -20.57
CA TYR A 321 -4.22 12.43 -19.82
C TYR A 321 -4.00 12.20 -18.34
N GLN A 322 -3.38 13.15 -17.64
CA GLN A 322 -3.01 12.99 -16.23
C GLN A 322 -3.56 14.11 -15.34
N ALA A 323 -4.15 15.17 -15.91
CA ALA A 323 -4.59 16.32 -15.13
C ALA A 323 -5.96 16.12 -14.44
N ASP A 324 -6.65 15.03 -14.71
CA ASP A 324 -7.78 14.52 -13.92
C ASP A 324 -7.35 13.74 -12.69
N GLU A 325 -6.06 13.39 -12.56
CA GLU A 325 -5.55 12.62 -11.44
C GLU A 325 -5.07 13.45 -10.25
N THR A 326 -5.17 12.88 -9.04
CA THR A 326 -4.71 13.52 -7.79
C THR A 326 -3.23 13.85 -7.84
N LYS A 327 -2.40 12.90 -8.29
CA LYS A 327 -0.95 13.04 -8.42
C LYS A 327 -0.50 14.28 -9.21
N PHE A 328 -1.24 14.67 -10.24
CA PHE A 328 -0.98 15.89 -11.02
C PHE A 328 -1.54 17.14 -10.33
N ASN A 329 -2.80 17.07 -9.90
CA ASN A 329 -3.52 18.20 -9.32
C ASN A 329 -2.85 18.72 -8.04
N GLN A 330 -2.31 17.83 -7.20
CA GLN A 330 -1.62 18.22 -5.97
C GLN A 330 -0.36 19.06 -6.27
N ILE A 331 0.39 18.74 -7.34
CA ILE A 331 1.58 19.50 -7.72
C ILE A 331 1.21 20.87 -8.31
N PHE A 332 0.20 20.94 -9.17
CA PHE A 332 -0.16 22.19 -9.84
C PHE A 332 -1.02 23.13 -8.98
N ASN A 333 -2.04 22.61 -8.28
CA ASN A 333 -2.98 23.43 -7.53
C ASN A 333 -2.41 23.88 -6.19
N LYS A 334 -1.62 23.02 -5.52
CA LYS A 334 -1.02 23.36 -4.21
C LYS A 334 0.45 23.82 -4.31
N GLN A 335 1.03 23.86 -5.52
CA GLN A 335 2.42 24.27 -5.75
C GLN A 335 3.43 23.49 -4.88
N LEU A 336 3.18 22.19 -4.69
CA LEU A 336 4.06 21.34 -3.87
C LEU A 336 5.35 20.99 -4.63
N ASN A 337 6.45 20.85 -3.89
CA ASN A 337 7.73 20.39 -4.43
C ASN A 337 7.75 18.88 -4.72
N TYR A 338 6.85 18.12 -4.08
CA TYR A 338 6.61 16.71 -4.37
C TYR A 338 5.26 16.29 -3.79
N HIS A 339 4.74 15.16 -4.24
CA HIS A 339 3.55 14.53 -3.68
C HIS A 339 3.67 13.00 -3.80
N PHE A 340 3.32 12.29 -2.73
CA PHE A 340 3.11 10.84 -2.78
C PHE A 340 1.61 10.58 -2.79
N ASP A 341 1.16 9.79 -3.76
CA ASP A 341 -0.20 9.25 -3.77
C ASP A 341 -0.35 8.09 -2.77
N PHE A 342 -1.49 7.42 -2.79
CA PHE A 342 -1.70 6.19 -2.04
C PHE A 342 -0.88 5.02 -2.61
N VAL A 343 -0.59 4.04 -1.77
CA VAL A 343 0.03 2.77 -2.18
C VAL A 343 -1.06 1.91 -2.81
N GLU A 344 -0.80 1.47 -4.02
CA GLU A 344 -1.63 0.51 -4.75
C GLU A 344 -1.02 -0.89 -4.61
N TYR A 345 -1.89 -1.88 -4.41
CA TYR A 345 -1.51 -3.29 -4.42
C TYR A 345 -1.80 -3.91 -5.78
N ASP A 346 -0.76 -4.37 -6.46
CA ASP A 346 -0.89 -5.19 -7.66
C ASP A 346 -1.01 -6.66 -7.25
N ALA A 347 -2.24 -7.20 -7.25
CA ALA A 347 -2.51 -8.59 -6.91
C ALA A 347 -1.82 -9.61 -7.84
N SER A 348 -1.47 -9.22 -9.08
CA SER A 348 -0.81 -10.13 -10.03
C SER A 348 0.67 -10.30 -9.71
N THR A 349 1.33 -9.21 -9.31
CA THR A 349 2.77 -9.21 -9.00
C THR A 349 3.06 -9.24 -7.50
N HIS A 350 2.02 -9.18 -6.66
CA HIS A 350 2.09 -9.07 -5.20
C HIS A 350 3.01 -7.93 -4.73
N HIS A 351 3.08 -6.85 -5.50
CA HIS A 351 3.91 -5.69 -5.20
C HIS A 351 3.07 -4.50 -4.77
N PHE A 352 3.64 -3.71 -3.86
CA PHE A 352 3.13 -2.44 -3.40
C PHE A 352 3.81 -1.33 -4.17
N GLN A 353 3.03 -0.56 -4.91
CA GLN A 353 3.53 0.57 -5.69
C GLN A 353 2.95 1.86 -5.13
N VAL A 354 3.77 2.88 -4.95
CA VAL A 354 3.31 4.26 -4.74
C VAL A 354 3.69 5.10 -5.95
N GLN A 355 2.94 6.15 -6.22
CA GLN A 355 3.33 7.16 -7.21
C GLN A 355 3.90 8.40 -6.51
N MET A 356 5.13 8.79 -6.86
CA MET A 356 5.77 10.02 -6.43
C MET A 356 5.81 11.03 -7.58
N SER A 357 5.15 12.16 -7.39
CA SER A 357 5.10 13.26 -8.35
C SER A 357 6.04 14.40 -7.94
N VAL A 358 6.75 14.99 -8.90
CA VAL A 358 7.67 16.12 -8.71
C VAL A 358 7.48 17.14 -9.85
N PRO A 359 7.43 18.45 -9.57
CA PRO A 359 7.24 19.46 -10.61
C PRO A 359 8.47 19.62 -11.49
N ILE A 360 8.24 19.77 -12.79
CA ILE A 360 9.25 20.21 -13.76
C ILE A 360 9.11 21.72 -13.91
N LYS A 361 10.12 22.47 -13.45
CA LYS A 361 10.11 23.95 -13.48
C LYS A 361 10.71 24.48 -14.79
N ASN A 362 10.20 25.60 -15.26
CA ASN A 362 10.82 26.36 -16.35
C ASN A 362 11.94 27.28 -15.80
N LYS A 363 12.63 28.00 -16.69
CA LYS A 363 13.70 28.94 -16.32
C LYS A 363 13.25 30.09 -15.39
N ALA A 364 11.95 30.32 -15.27
CA ALA A 364 11.36 31.33 -14.39
C ALA A 364 10.82 30.70 -13.09
N GLU A 365 11.26 29.48 -12.76
CA GLU A 365 10.87 28.71 -11.57
C GLU A 365 9.38 28.35 -11.46
N HIS A 366 8.60 28.50 -12.54
CA HIS A 366 7.19 28.10 -12.57
C HIS A 366 7.01 26.65 -13.01
N HIS A 367 6.03 25.96 -12.43
CA HIS A 367 5.64 24.60 -12.84
C HIS A 367 5.22 24.60 -14.32
N SER A 368 5.91 23.78 -15.11
CA SER A 368 5.75 23.64 -16.56
C SER A 368 5.35 22.23 -16.99
N GLY A 369 5.53 21.26 -16.10
CA GLY A 369 5.12 19.87 -16.24
C GLY A 369 5.27 19.16 -14.90
N VAL A 370 4.99 17.87 -14.89
CA VAL A 370 5.19 17.00 -13.73
C VAL A 370 5.86 15.73 -14.20
N ILE A 371 6.83 15.25 -13.43
CA ILE A 371 7.31 13.87 -13.53
C ILE A 371 6.58 13.04 -12.48
N ILE A 372 6.15 11.85 -12.85
CA ILE A 372 5.46 10.89 -12.00
C ILE A 372 6.28 9.61 -12.03
N LEU A 373 6.70 9.13 -10.87
CA LEU A 373 7.49 7.93 -10.69
C LEU A 373 6.64 6.87 -10.01
N GLY A 374 6.47 5.71 -10.63
CA GLY A 374 6.01 4.52 -9.92
C GLY A 374 7.18 3.93 -9.12
N VAL A 375 6.97 3.73 -7.83
CA VAL A 375 7.99 3.26 -6.88
C VAL A 375 7.52 1.98 -6.21
N ASP A 376 8.28 0.90 -6.37
CA ASP A 376 8.11 -0.32 -5.57
C ASP A 376 8.59 -0.04 -4.14
N VAL A 377 7.64 0.05 -3.21
CA VAL A 377 7.88 0.57 -1.86
C VAL A 377 8.80 -0.38 -1.09
N GLU A 378 8.58 -1.69 -1.19
CA GLU A 378 9.39 -2.67 -0.48
C GLU A 378 10.84 -2.65 -0.98
N LYS A 379 11.06 -2.65 -2.29
CA LYS A 379 12.41 -2.56 -2.85
C LYS A 379 13.08 -1.24 -2.47
N ALA A 380 12.33 -0.13 -2.47
CA ALA A 380 12.84 1.18 -2.07
C ALA A 380 13.36 1.16 -0.63
N LEU A 381 12.56 0.62 0.31
CA LEU A 381 12.90 0.56 1.73
C LEU A 381 13.98 -0.49 2.05
N LEU A 382 13.91 -1.69 1.46
CA LEU A 382 14.88 -2.76 1.70
C LEU A 382 16.27 -2.42 1.19
N SER A 383 16.37 -1.69 0.09
CA SER A 383 17.66 -1.28 -0.46
C SER A 383 18.37 -0.21 0.39
N LEU A 384 17.72 0.36 1.40
CA LEU A 384 18.35 1.22 2.42
C LEU A 384 19.10 0.40 3.48
N ASN A 385 18.59 -0.78 3.81
CA ASN A 385 19.17 -1.66 4.82
C ASN A 385 20.48 -2.34 4.38
N LYS A 386 20.78 -2.33 3.06
CA LYS A 386 22.04 -2.87 2.49
C LYS A 386 23.20 -1.87 2.48
N SER A 387 22.95 -0.61 2.87
CA SER A 387 23.93 0.49 2.90
C SER A 387 24.53 0.74 4.30
N LEU A 388 24.34 -0.19 5.25
CA LEU A 388 24.88 -0.13 6.61
C LEU A 388 25.67 -1.38 6.97
#